data_AF-B4QSP1-F1
#
_entry.id   AF-B4QSP1-F1
#
_cell.length_a   1.000
_cell.length_b   1.000
_cell.length_c   1.000
_cell.angle_alpha   90.00
_cell.angle_beta   90.00
_cell.angle_gamma   90.00
#
_symmetry.space_group_name_H-M   'P 1'
#
loop_
_entity.id
_entity.type
_entity.pdbx_description
1 polymer ?
#
loop_
_entity_poly.entity_id
_entity_poly.type
_entity_poly.pdbx_seq_one_letter_code
_entity_poly.pdbx_strand_id
1 'polypeptide(L)'
;MWIPLGGNRFCLGALSNVHRTEQSERARLHIGKGVQLDLRGEGDVWLRCLSDNSVFVQSYYLDREAGRTPGDAVHKIYPAACIKVFDLRQCHQQMHSLATNAQAAAAAQAAAVAGVANQQMGGGGRSMTAAAGIGVDDLRRLCILRLSFVKGWGPDYPRQSIKETPCWIEVHLHRALQLLDEVLHAMPIDGPRAAA
;
A
#
# COMPACT_ATOMS: atom_id res chain seq x y z
N MET A 1 -12.37 -33.43 16.20
CA MET A 1 -11.13 -33.69 15.43
C MET A 1 -11.03 -32.59 14.39
N TRP A 2 -10.24 -31.55 14.65
CA TRP A 2 -10.14 -30.36 13.81
C TRP A 2 -8.98 -30.55 12.82
N ILE A 3 -9.29 -30.62 11.53
CA ILE A 3 -8.28 -30.57 10.47
C ILE A 3 -8.19 -29.10 10.03
N PRO A 4 -7.05 -28.43 10.18
CA PRO A 4 -6.80 -27.17 9.48
C PRO A 4 -6.57 -27.53 8.01
N LEU A 5 -7.57 -27.34 7.14
CA LEU A 5 -7.33 -27.38 5.69
C LEU A 5 -6.58 -26.11 5.29
N GLY A 6 -5.28 -26.13 5.58
CA GLY A 6 -4.29 -25.18 5.12
C GLY A 6 -4.01 -25.31 3.63
N GLY A 7 -3.37 -24.27 3.08
CA GLY A 7 -2.87 -24.19 1.72
C GLY A 7 -3.41 -22.97 1.00
N ASN A 8 -4.63 -23.06 0.46
CA ASN A 8 -5.11 -22.13 -0.57
C ASN A 8 -6.46 -21.45 -0.26
N ARG A 9 -7.01 -21.58 0.96
CA ARG A 9 -8.32 -20.99 1.32
C ARG A 9 -8.32 -20.39 2.71
N PHE A 10 -8.63 -19.10 2.80
CA PHE A 10 -8.79 -18.37 4.06
C PHE A 10 -10.28 -18.08 4.34
N CYS A 11 -10.86 -18.74 5.34
CA CYS A 11 -12.28 -18.63 5.68
C CYS A 11 -12.50 -17.61 6.80
N LEU A 12 -13.14 -16.48 6.49
CA LEU A 12 -13.47 -15.44 7.48
C LEU A 12 -14.61 -15.85 8.42
N GLY A 13 -15.44 -16.81 8.03
CA GLY A 13 -16.66 -17.23 8.74
C GLY A 13 -16.43 -17.78 10.16
N ALA A 14 -15.30 -18.43 10.40
CA ALA A 14 -14.98 -19.06 11.69
C ALA A 14 -14.24 -18.12 12.67
N LEU A 15 -13.80 -16.95 12.23
CA LEU A 15 -13.10 -16.00 13.10
C LEU A 15 -14.10 -15.35 14.05
N SER A 16 -13.84 -15.38 15.36
CA SER A 16 -14.59 -14.71 16.43
C SER A 16 -13.99 -13.34 16.74
N ASN A 17 -14.82 -12.35 17.06
CA ASN A 17 -14.38 -11.02 17.49
C ASN A 17 -15.40 -10.49 18.52
N VAL A 18 -14.95 -10.17 19.73
CA VAL A 18 -15.80 -9.70 20.84
C VAL A 18 -16.35 -8.28 20.61
N HIS A 19 -15.67 -7.48 19.79
CA HIS A 19 -16.10 -6.13 19.41
C HIS A 19 -16.93 -6.13 18.11
N ARG A 20 -17.48 -7.28 17.73
CA ARG A 20 -18.26 -7.39 16.50
C ARG A 20 -19.57 -6.63 16.64
N THR A 21 -19.83 -5.76 15.66
CA THR A 21 -21.09 -5.04 15.53
C THR A 21 -22.05 -5.76 14.59
N GLU A 22 -23.35 -5.48 14.71
CA GLU A 22 -24.39 -6.03 13.81
C GLU A 22 -24.09 -5.71 12.32
N GLN A 23 -23.54 -4.53 12.04
CA GLN A 23 -23.13 -4.14 10.69
C GLN A 23 -22.05 -5.07 10.11
N SER A 24 -21.13 -5.53 10.96
CA SER A 24 -20.07 -6.47 10.58
C SER A 24 -20.63 -7.87 10.31
N GLU A 25 -21.60 -8.32 11.10
CA GLU A 25 -22.29 -9.59 10.87
C GLU A 25 -23.06 -9.58 9.55
N ARG A 26 -23.82 -8.51 9.31
CA ARG A 26 -24.57 -8.33 8.05
C ARG A 26 -23.63 -8.28 6.84
N ALA A 27 -22.50 -7.61 6.94
CA ALA A 27 -21.52 -7.58 5.86
C ALA A 27 -20.93 -8.97 5.59
N ARG A 28 -20.62 -9.75 6.63
CA ARG A 28 -20.08 -11.12 6.50
C ARG A 28 -21.02 -12.08 5.77
N LEU A 29 -22.33 -11.95 5.98
CA LEU A 29 -23.33 -12.75 5.27
C LEU A 29 -23.25 -12.55 3.74
N HIS A 30 -22.88 -11.34 3.30
CA HIS A 30 -22.81 -10.97 1.89
C HIS A 30 -21.44 -11.24 1.23
N ILE A 31 -20.43 -11.69 1.99
CA ILE A 31 -19.14 -12.07 1.42
C ILE A 31 -19.30 -13.29 0.51
N GLY A 32 -20.09 -14.29 0.93
CA GLY A 32 -20.36 -15.49 0.16
C GLY A 32 -19.07 -16.25 -0.21
N LYS A 33 -18.86 -16.48 -1.50
CA LYS A 33 -17.64 -17.13 -2.05
C LYS A 33 -16.39 -16.25 -1.96
N GLY A 34 -16.54 -14.94 -1.71
CA GLY A 34 -15.43 -14.01 -1.50
C GLY A 34 -14.66 -13.68 -2.78
N VAL A 35 -13.33 -13.61 -2.67
CA VAL A 35 -12.41 -13.34 -3.79
C VAL A 35 -11.36 -14.42 -3.88
N GLN A 36 -10.83 -14.61 -5.08
CA GLN A 36 -9.66 -15.40 -5.33
C GLN A 36 -8.52 -14.49 -5.78
N LEU A 37 -7.35 -14.64 -5.17
CA LEU A 37 -6.13 -13.95 -5.54
C LEU A 37 -5.20 -14.99 -6.17
N ASP A 38 -4.92 -14.82 -7.46
CA ASP A 38 -4.06 -15.71 -8.22
C ASP A 38 -2.71 -15.03 -8.45
N LEU A 39 -1.63 -15.66 -7.98
CA LEU A 39 -0.27 -15.26 -8.31
C LEU A 39 0.12 -15.88 -9.66
N ARG A 40 0.56 -15.05 -10.61
CA ARG A 40 0.98 -15.45 -11.95
C ARG A 40 2.41 -14.99 -12.24
N GLY A 41 3.17 -15.85 -12.92
CA GLY A 41 4.55 -15.54 -13.29
C GLY A 41 5.45 -15.31 -12.07
N GLU A 42 6.31 -14.28 -12.14
CA GLU A 42 7.29 -13.96 -11.10
C GLU A 42 6.68 -13.30 -9.85
N GLY A 43 5.47 -12.77 -9.93
CA GLY A 43 4.79 -12.13 -8.79
C GLY A 43 3.63 -11.21 -9.13
N ASP A 44 3.05 -11.32 -10.34
CA ASP A 44 1.87 -10.55 -10.70
C ASP A 44 0.64 -11.11 -9.98
N VAL A 45 -0.23 -10.24 -9.49
CA VAL A 45 -1.43 -10.66 -8.76
C VAL A 45 -2.68 -10.30 -9.54
N TRP A 46 -3.50 -11.32 -9.77
CA TRP A 46 -4.82 -11.20 -10.35
C TRP A 46 -5.88 -11.40 -9.29
N LEU A 47 -6.93 -10.60 -9.35
CA LEU A 47 -8.09 -10.71 -8.49
C LEU A 47 -9.28 -11.17 -9.30
N ARG A 48 -9.95 -12.21 -8.82
CA ARG A 48 -11.23 -12.68 -9.33
C ARG A 48 -12.30 -12.51 -8.26
N CYS A 49 -13.36 -11.78 -8.60
CA CYS A 49 -14.51 -11.63 -7.71
C CYS A 49 -15.46 -12.82 -7.90
N LEU A 50 -15.51 -13.70 -6.88
CA LEU A 50 -16.41 -14.85 -6.85
C LEU A 50 -17.69 -14.58 -6.05
N SER A 51 -17.71 -13.47 -5.29
CA SER A 51 -18.84 -12.99 -4.53
C SER A 51 -19.93 -12.44 -5.46
N ASP A 52 -21.19 -12.54 -5.02
CA ASP A 52 -22.32 -11.91 -5.69
C ASP A 52 -22.36 -10.39 -5.44
N ASN A 53 -21.50 -9.89 -4.55
CA ASN A 53 -21.34 -8.47 -4.24
C ASN A 53 -20.01 -7.93 -4.78
N SER A 54 -19.98 -6.65 -5.12
CA SER A 54 -18.74 -5.98 -5.52
C SER A 54 -17.72 -5.92 -4.37
N VAL A 55 -16.45 -5.92 -4.76
CA VAL A 55 -15.31 -5.76 -3.86
C VAL A 55 -14.58 -4.48 -4.22
N PHE A 56 -14.12 -3.76 -3.20
CA PHE A 56 -13.46 -2.48 -3.36
C PHE A 56 -11.98 -2.64 -3.06
N VAL A 57 -11.13 -2.26 -4.00
CA VAL A 57 -9.69 -2.53 -3.96
C VAL A 57 -8.94 -1.22 -4.01
N GLN A 58 -8.00 -1.04 -3.09
CA GLN A 58 -6.94 -0.05 -3.20
C GLN A 58 -5.68 -0.74 -3.68
N SER A 59 -5.20 -0.30 -4.84
CA SER A 59 -3.97 -0.75 -5.46
C SER A 59 -3.31 0.40 -6.20
N TYR A 60 -2.05 0.65 -5.86
CA TYR A 60 -1.19 1.62 -6.53
C TYR A 60 -1.01 1.32 -8.03
N TYR A 61 -1.02 0.03 -8.40
CA TYR A 61 -0.97 -0.38 -9.81
C TYR A 61 -2.21 0.11 -10.55
N LEU A 62 -3.40 -0.14 -10.02
CA LEU A 62 -4.65 0.29 -10.66
C LEU A 62 -4.81 1.82 -10.68
N ASP A 63 -4.33 2.52 -9.66
CA ASP A 63 -4.32 3.99 -9.65
C ASP A 63 -3.52 4.53 -10.83
N ARG A 64 -2.33 3.95 -11.06
CA ARG A 64 -1.47 4.33 -12.17
C ARG A 64 -2.09 4.00 -13.53
N GLU A 65 -2.66 2.81 -13.69
CA GLU A 65 -3.35 2.42 -14.94
C GLU A 65 -4.56 3.33 -15.23
N ALA A 66 -5.21 3.87 -14.20
CA ALA A 66 -6.30 4.83 -14.31
C ALA A 66 -5.82 6.29 -14.45
N GLY A 67 -4.50 6.56 -14.43
CA GLY A 67 -3.94 7.91 -14.46
C GLY A 67 -4.27 8.75 -13.22
N ARG A 68 -4.51 8.12 -12.08
CA ARG A 68 -4.86 8.74 -10.81
C ARG A 68 -3.62 8.88 -9.92
N THR A 69 -3.71 9.79 -8.95
CA THR A 69 -2.66 9.94 -7.93
C THR A 69 -2.54 8.64 -7.10
N PRO A 70 -1.30 8.17 -6.83
CA PRO A 70 -1.03 7.01 -5.97
C PRO A 70 -1.81 7.02 -4.64
N GLY A 71 -2.71 6.05 -4.44
CA GLY A 71 -3.49 5.86 -3.21
C GLY A 71 -4.78 6.67 -3.09
N ASP A 72 -5.12 7.49 -4.09
CA ASP A 72 -6.28 8.40 -4.07
C ASP A 72 -7.58 7.75 -4.59
N ALA A 73 -7.48 6.63 -5.31
CA ALA A 73 -8.65 5.97 -5.89
C ALA A 73 -8.99 4.64 -5.22
N VAL A 74 -10.29 4.31 -5.28
CA VAL A 74 -10.83 3.03 -4.85
C VAL A 74 -11.47 2.36 -6.06
N HIS A 75 -10.98 1.18 -6.41
CA HIS A 75 -11.38 0.46 -7.61
C HIS A 75 -12.48 -0.54 -7.28
N LYS A 76 -13.66 -0.34 -7.85
CA LYS A 76 -14.81 -1.22 -7.65
C LYS A 76 -14.76 -2.39 -8.63
N ILE A 77 -14.54 -3.59 -8.11
CA ILE A 77 -14.53 -4.83 -8.87
C ILE A 77 -15.90 -5.48 -8.80
N TYR A 78 -16.54 -5.63 -9.96
CA TYR A 78 -17.87 -6.22 -10.07
C TYR A 78 -17.82 -7.76 -9.94
N PRO A 79 -18.94 -8.39 -9.51
CA PRO A 79 -19.08 -9.85 -9.51
C PRO A 79 -18.65 -10.47 -10.85
N ALA A 80 -18.02 -11.64 -10.80
CA ALA A 80 -17.46 -12.38 -11.93
C ALA A 80 -16.33 -11.68 -12.72
N ALA A 81 -15.94 -10.44 -12.37
CA ALA A 81 -14.79 -9.78 -12.99
C ALA A 81 -13.47 -10.44 -12.55
N CYS A 82 -12.52 -10.50 -13.48
CA CYS A 82 -11.15 -10.92 -13.22
C CYS A 82 -10.19 -9.87 -13.80
N ILE A 83 -9.37 -9.27 -12.95
CA ILE A 83 -8.50 -8.15 -13.31
C ILE A 83 -7.13 -8.30 -12.66
N LYS A 84 -6.09 -7.79 -13.33
CA LYS A 84 -4.75 -7.64 -12.75
C LYS A 84 -4.76 -6.51 -11.74
N VAL A 85 -4.39 -6.77 -10.50
CA VAL A 85 -4.38 -5.77 -9.41
C VAL A 85 -2.98 -5.41 -8.96
N PHE A 86 -1.94 -6.13 -9.40
CA PHE A 86 -0.55 -5.85 -9.09
C PHE A 86 0.37 -6.37 -10.19
N ASP A 87 1.42 -5.59 -10.48
CA ASP A 87 2.51 -5.95 -11.39
C ASP A 87 3.84 -5.82 -10.65
N LEU A 88 4.60 -6.92 -10.56
CA LEU A 88 5.84 -6.94 -9.79
C LEU A 88 6.91 -6.04 -10.42
N ARG A 89 7.01 -6.04 -11.75
CA ARG A 89 8.04 -5.28 -12.48
C ARG A 89 7.79 -3.79 -12.35
N GLN A 90 6.55 -3.36 -12.51
CA GLN A 90 6.14 -1.97 -12.34
C GLN A 90 6.37 -1.50 -10.90
N CYS A 91 6.04 -2.35 -9.92
CA CYS A 91 6.28 -2.07 -8.51
C CYS A 91 7.78 -1.87 -8.24
N HIS A 92 8.63 -2.77 -8.72
CA HIS A 92 10.09 -2.68 -8.57
C HIS A 92 10.69 -1.40 -9.19
N GLN A 93 10.28 -1.06 -10.42
CA GLN A 93 10.71 0.18 -11.08
C GLN A 93 10.29 1.42 -10.27
N GLN A 94 9.08 1.40 -9.72
CA GLN A 94 8.55 2.50 -8.92
C GLN A 94 9.29 2.64 -7.58
N MET A 95 9.61 1.53 -6.91
CA MET A 95 10.43 1.55 -5.69
C MET A 95 11.78 2.20 -5.94
N HIS A 96 12.47 1.80 -7.02
CA HIS A 96 13.78 2.35 -7.34
C HIS A 96 13.70 3.86 -7.65
N SER A 97 12.73 4.27 -8.48
CA SER A 97 12.54 5.69 -8.80
C SER A 97 12.25 6.53 -7.56
N LEU A 98 11.39 6.07 -6.65
CA LEU A 98 11.09 6.77 -5.41
C LEU A 98 12.29 6.83 -4.47
N ALA A 99 13.06 5.73 -4.37
CA ALA A 99 14.28 5.68 -3.57
C ALA A 99 15.34 6.69 -4.09
N THR A 100 15.61 6.71 -5.40
CA THR A 100 16.54 7.67 -6.02
C THR A 100 16.07 9.11 -5.82
N ASN A 101 14.78 9.39 -6.01
CA ASN A 101 14.22 10.72 -5.80
C ASN A 101 14.33 11.16 -4.33
N ALA A 102 14.11 10.25 -3.39
CA ALA A 102 14.25 10.51 -1.95
C ALA A 102 15.70 10.84 -1.59
N GLN A 103 16.67 10.09 -2.13
CA GLN A 103 18.10 10.37 -1.95
C GLN A 103 18.51 11.72 -2.52
N ALA A 104 18.06 12.04 -3.74
CA ALA A 104 18.34 13.32 -4.37
C ALA A 104 17.75 14.48 -3.56
N ALA A 105 16.53 14.33 -3.05
CA ALA A 105 15.89 15.33 -2.18
C ALA A 105 16.65 15.50 -0.85
N ALA A 106 17.06 14.41 -0.21
CA ALA A 106 17.85 14.44 1.03
C ALA A 106 19.23 15.09 0.81
N ALA A 107 19.91 14.77 -0.29
CA ALA A 107 21.19 15.40 -0.65
C ALA A 107 21.04 16.91 -0.91
N ALA A 108 19.98 17.31 -1.62
CA ALA A 108 19.68 18.72 -1.86
C ALA A 108 19.38 19.47 -0.55
N GLN A 109 18.64 18.86 0.38
CA GLN A 109 18.39 19.41 1.71
C GLN A 109 19.68 19.55 2.52
N ALA A 110 20.54 18.53 2.52
CA ALA A 110 21.83 18.58 3.21
C ALA A 110 22.75 19.68 2.66
N ALA A 111 22.82 19.82 1.32
CA ALA A 111 23.59 20.87 0.67
C ALA A 111 23.05 22.28 0.99
N ALA A 112 21.72 22.46 1.04
CA ALA A 112 21.11 23.73 1.41
C ALA A 112 21.45 24.14 2.85
N VAL A 113 21.48 23.20 3.80
CA VAL A 113 21.86 23.49 5.20
C VAL A 113 23.35 23.80 5.33
N ALA A 114 24.22 23.06 4.63
CA ALA A 114 25.66 23.32 4.63
C ALA A 114 26.02 24.70 4.03
N GLY A 115 25.30 25.14 3.00
CA GLY A 115 25.47 26.47 2.40
C GLY A 115 25.04 27.64 3.29
N VAL A 116 24.17 27.40 4.29
CA VAL A 116 23.70 28.41 5.24
C VAL A 116 24.69 28.63 6.39
N ALA A 117 25.61 27.69 6.65
CA ALA A 117 26.58 27.77 7.75
C ALA A 117 27.69 28.82 7.55
N ASN A 118 27.78 29.49 6.41
CA ASN A 118 28.82 30.50 6.11
C ASN A 118 28.30 31.95 6.00
N GLN A 119 27.06 32.24 6.42
CA GLN A 119 26.54 33.61 6.52
C GLN A 119 25.97 33.89 7.91
N GLN A 120 26.85 34.31 8.82
CA GLN A 120 26.45 34.91 10.08
C GLN A 120 26.37 36.43 9.91
N MET A 121 25.17 36.95 9.58
CA MET A 121 24.59 38.13 10.23
C MET A 121 23.21 38.48 9.64
N GLY A 122 22.18 38.33 10.47
CA GLY A 122 20.98 39.16 10.43
C GLY A 122 19.70 38.55 9.88
N GLY A 123 18.85 38.04 10.78
CA GLY A 123 17.40 38.29 10.70
C GLY A 123 16.49 37.15 10.24
N GLY A 124 15.51 36.82 11.10
CA GLY A 124 14.17 36.40 10.68
C GLY A 124 14.00 34.92 10.38
N GLY A 125 13.43 34.18 11.35
CA GLY A 125 13.09 32.78 11.19
C GLY A 125 12.22 32.50 9.97
N ARG A 126 12.61 31.48 9.22
CA ARG A 126 11.72 30.80 8.26
C ARG A 126 11.73 29.33 8.62
N SER A 127 10.64 28.92 9.27
CA SER A 127 10.24 27.53 9.39
C SER A 127 10.18 26.96 7.97
N MET A 128 11.21 26.19 7.59
CA MET A 128 11.24 25.45 6.35
C MET A 128 10.44 24.19 6.60
N THR A 129 9.21 24.14 6.09
CA THR A 129 8.43 22.91 6.03
C THR A 129 9.23 21.88 5.23
N ALA A 130 9.73 20.88 5.95
CA ALA A 130 10.36 19.70 5.38
C ALA A 130 9.44 19.16 4.27
N ALA A 131 9.95 19.06 3.05
CA ALA A 131 9.42 18.07 2.13
C ALA A 131 9.67 16.74 2.83
N ALA A 132 8.61 16.20 3.44
CA ALA A 132 8.65 14.97 4.22
C ALA A 132 9.33 13.92 3.34
N GLY A 133 10.49 13.46 3.79
CA GLY A 133 11.25 12.44 3.10
C GLY A 133 10.32 11.27 2.84
N ILE A 134 10.28 10.79 1.60
CA ILE A 134 9.59 9.57 1.24
C ILE A 134 10.12 8.50 2.19
N GLY A 135 9.25 8.05 3.09
CA GLY A 135 9.62 7.12 4.15
C GLY A 135 9.70 5.70 3.62
N VAL A 136 10.39 4.83 4.35
CA VAL A 136 10.32 3.37 4.13
C VAL A 136 8.85 2.90 4.17
N ASP A 137 8.01 3.54 4.97
CA ASP A 137 6.56 3.30 5.02
C ASP A 137 5.84 3.60 3.70
N ASP A 138 6.23 4.63 2.95
CA ASP A 138 5.63 4.97 1.66
C ASP A 138 5.99 3.93 0.59
N LEU A 139 7.24 3.47 0.60
CA LEU A 139 7.68 2.39 -0.28
C LEU A 139 7.00 1.07 0.08
N ARG A 140 6.86 0.77 1.38
CA ARG A 140 6.16 -0.43 1.87
C ARG A 140 4.71 -0.48 1.37
N ARG A 141 4.02 0.66 1.29
CA ARG A 141 2.63 0.74 0.79
C ARG A 141 2.48 0.24 -0.64
N LEU A 142 3.51 0.32 -1.47
CA LEU A 142 3.50 -0.24 -2.83
C LEU A 142 3.36 -1.76 -2.84
N CYS A 143 3.80 -2.43 -1.76
CA CYS A 143 3.78 -3.88 -1.61
C CYS A 143 2.50 -4.40 -0.93
N ILE A 144 1.53 -3.51 -0.67
CA ILE A 144 0.34 -3.82 0.11
C ILE A 144 -0.90 -3.60 -0.76
N LEU A 145 -1.75 -4.61 -0.84
CA LEU A 145 -3.08 -4.50 -1.40
C LEU A 145 -4.11 -4.44 -0.28
N ARG A 146 -5.12 -3.59 -0.42
CA ARG A 146 -6.20 -3.48 0.55
C ARG A 146 -7.54 -3.72 -0.13
N LEU A 147 -8.36 -4.57 0.48
CA LEU A 147 -9.63 -4.98 -0.08
C LEU A 147 -10.74 -4.86 0.96
N SER A 148 -11.84 -4.21 0.62
CA SER A 148 -13.07 -4.20 1.40
C SER A 148 -14.16 -4.99 0.70
N PHE A 149 -14.85 -5.85 1.45
CA PHE A 149 -15.97 -6.62 0.95
C PHE A 149 -17.28 -5.83 1.11
N VAL A 150 -18.15 -5.88 0.09
CA VAL A 150 -19.53 -5.37 0.12
C VAL A 150 -19.65 -3.85 0.18
N LYS A 151 -18.84 -3.16 0.98
CA LYS A 151 -18.92 -1.72 1.23
C LYS A 151 -17.65 -1.00 0.77
N GLY A 152 -17.83 0.03 -0.06
CA GLY A 152 -16.77 0.94 -0.49
C GLY A 152 -16.50 2.07 0.49
N TRP A 153 -15.41 2.77 0.25
CA TRP A 153 -14.96 3.96 0.96
C TRP A 153 -14.40 4.98 -0.05
N GLY A 154 -14.21 6.22 0.39
CA GLY A 154 -13.74 7.35 -0.42
C GLY A 154 -14.74 8.50 -0.47
N PRO A 155 -14.47 9.57 -1.23
CA PRO A 155 -15.29 10.78 -1.28
C PRO A 155 -16.75 10.52 -1.69
N ASP A 156 -16.97 9.52 -2.54
CA ASP A 156 -18.31 9.14 -3.03
C ASP A 156 -19.07 8.22 -2.05
N TYR A 157 -18.48 7.91 -0.89
CA TYR A 157 -19.06 7.02 0.10
C TYR A 157 -19.19 7.70 1.47
N PRO A 158 -20.09 7.21 2.34
CA PRO A 158 -20.18 7.70 3.72
C PRO A 158 -18.91 7.43 4.55
N ARG A 159 -18.04 6.54 4.06
CA ARG A 159 -16.83 6.09 4.75
C ARG A 159 -15.62 6.73 4.09
N GLN A 160 -14.80 7.43 4.86
CA GLN A 160 -13.63 8.13 4.31
C GLN A 160 -12.42 7.19 4.22
N SER A 161 -12.29 6.27 5.16
CA SER A 161 -11.20 5.29 5.21
C SER A 161 -11.68 3.85 5.10
N ILE A 162 -10.83 2.97 4.56
CA ILE A 162 -11.07 1.52 4.58
C ILE A 162 -11.25 0.99 6.02
N LYS A 163 -10.65 1.64 7.02
CA LYS A 163 -10.77 1.22 8.43
C LYS A 163 -12.20 1.36 8.98
N GLU A 164 -13.04 2.18 8.35
CA GLU A 164 -14.46 2.34 8.69
C GLU A 164 -15.35 1.30 7.99
N THR A 165 -14.76 0.46 7.13
CA THR A 165 -15.49 -0.62 6.48
C THR A 165 -15.68 -1.79 7.44
N PRO A 166 -16.83 -2.48 7.39
CA PRO A 166 -17.16 -3.53 8.35
C PRO A 166 -16.26 -4.76 8.25
N CYS A 167 -15.79 -5.09 7.04
CA CYS A 167 -14.97 -6.27 6.76
C CYS A 167 -14.00 -5.98 5.62
N TRP A 168 -12.71 -5.94 5.94
CA TRP A 168 -11.65 -5.73 4.96
C TRP A 168 -10.43 -6.59 5.30
N ILE A 169 -9.55 -6.76 4.32
CA ILE A 169 -8.29 -7.47 4.44
C ILE A 169 -7.14 -6.62 3.88
N GLU A 170 -5.97 -6.80 4.46
CA GLU A 170 -4.70 -6.27 3.98
C GLU A 170 -3.83 -7.44 3.54
N VAL A 171 -3.36 -7.39 2.30
CA VAL A 171 -2.55 -8.45 1.69
C VAL A 171 -1.15 -7.90 1.47
N HIS A 172 -0.19 -8.52 2.13
CA HIS A 172 1.22 -8.19 1.99
C HIS A 172 1.86 -9.08 0.92
N LEU A 173 2.48 -8.46 -0.08
CA LEU A 173 3.12 -9.17 -1.19
C LEU A 173 4.59 -9.45 -0.84
N HIS A 174 4.86 -10.66 -0.37
CA HIS A 174 6.19 -11.02 0.14
C HIS A 174 7.31 -10.82 -0.89
N ARG A 175 7.08 -11.19 -2.16
CA ARG A 175 8.10 -11.00 -3.21
C ARG A 175 8.42 -9.52 -3.44
N ALA A 176 7.41 -8.65 -3.41
CA ALA A 176 7.62 -7.21 -3.54
C ALA A 176 8.36 -6.65 -2.30
N LEU A 177 8.01 -7.12 -1.09
CA LEU A 177 8.71 -6.72 0.14
C LEU A 177 10.18 -7.14 0.15
N GLN A 178 10.52 -8.29 -0.43
CA GLN A 178 11.92 -8.72 -0.60
C GLN A 178 12.68 -7.77 -1.52
N LEU A 179 12.11 -7.41 -2.67
CA LEU A 179 12.73 -6.45 -3.57
C LEU A 179 12.85 -5.06 -2.94
N LEU A 180 11.88 -4.67 -2.12
CA LEU A 180 11.98 -3.44 -1.33
C LEU A 180 13.18 -3.51 -0.39
N ASP A 181 13.34 -4.59 0.35
CA ASP A 181 14.47 -4.80 1.25
C ASP A 181 15.82 -4.69 0.51
N GLU A 182 15.93 -5.29 -0.67
CA GLU A 182 17.12 -5.17 -1.55
C GLU A 182 17.38 -3.72 -1.95
N VAL A 183 16.35 -2.97 -2.35
CA VAL A 183 16.46 -1.54 -2.71
C VAL A 183 16.87 -0.69 -1.50
N LEU A 184 16.33 -0.96 -0.32
CA LEU A 184 16.67 -0.25 0.92
C LEU A 184 18.13 -0.48 1.31
N HIS A 185 18.64 -1.72 1.20
CA HIS A 185 20.03 -2.05 1.49
C HIS A 185 21.01 -1.45 0.47
N ALA A 186 20.59 -1.24 -0.78
CA ALA A 186 21.38 -0.58 -1.80
C ALA A 186 21.47 0.95 -1.59
N MET A 187 20.64 1.53 -0.72
CA MET A 187 20.76 2.94 -0.40
C MET A 187 21.96 3.18 0.53
N PRO A 188 22.86 4.13 0.22
CA PRO A 188 23.99 4.41 1.09
C PRO A 188 23.50 4.89 2.47
N ILE A 189 23.63 4.03 3.48
CA ILE A 189 23.56 4.41 4.88
C ILE A 189 24.97 4.88 5.23
N ASP A 190 25.33 6.11 4.90
CA ASP A 190 26.29 6.89 5.68
C ASP A 190 26.48 8.28 5.05
N GLY A 191 26.22 9.30 5.87
CA GLY A 191 26.83 10.61 5.69
C GLY A 191 28.36 10.49 5.78
N PRO A 192 29.11 11.53 5.37
CA PRO A 192 30.56 11.44 5.28
C PRO A 192 31.14 10.98 6.63
N ARG A 193 31.74 9.77 6.65
CA ARG A 193 32.68 9.41 7.71
C ARG A 193 33.73 10.51 7.72
N ALA A 194 33.69 11.33 8.76
CA ALA A 194 34.75 12.28 9.07
C ALA A 194 36.06 11.48 9.04
N ALA A 195 36.84 11.69 7.99
CA ALA A 195 38.19 11.19 7.92
C ALA A 195 38.96 11.91 9.04
N ALA A 196 39.40 11.12 10.01
CA ALA A 196 40.34 11.53 11.04
C ALA A 196 41.72 11.84 10.44
#